data_AF-A0A8B8I8K4-F1
#
_entry.id   AF-A0A8B8I8K4-F1
#
_cell.length_a   1.000
_cell.length_b   1.000
_cell.length_c   1.000
_cell.angle_alpha   90.00
_cell.angle_beta   90.00
_cell.angle_gamma   90.00
#
_symmetry.space_group_name_H-M   'P 1'
#
loop_
_entity.id
_entity.type
_entity.pdbx_description
1 polymer ?
#
loop_
_entity_poly.entity_id
_entity_poly.type
_entity_poly.pdbx_seq_one_letter_code
_entity_poly.pdbx_strand_id
1 'polypeptide(L)'
;MFSIVIFLTFFVASQAQTSTDELEEFLMEAIRSNETIDFDFDKYGSKPCEPYQPVKPNFSAPGRRISEQKCFEYIWEMENRENETEWTQICRIYLISQIKKGVVPEVLFVINSPVIFGGRPATPGEFPHMGAIGWRAKNPEVKWIFKCGSTLISRKFLLTAAHCSKLSLRRSMDILNSQPEIVRLGVEDISDDEFNINGNPVDVNIKRFIVHPRYRAPKKYYDVALIELETEVKLMSNVQPACVWAENDISYLDTKGILSGWGYTEHGRLSNHLQAAVVDFIETPLCDLILQKFRNRHWGGFRDHQLCAGNLSGGIDTCQGDSGGPVQVKIPVKTEGKMYWTVGITSFGNKCGQKNRPGVYTRVSSFIDWIEEIVWGTTNTST
;
A
#
# COMPACT_ATOMS: atom_id res chain seq x y z
N MET A 1 -44.89 49.99 17.25
CA MET A 1 -44.20 49.69 15.99
C MET A 1 -42.76 49.36 16.38
N PHE A 2 -42.45 48.06 16.45
CA PHE A 2 -41.23 47.53 17.08
C PHE A 2 -40.01 47.75 16.18
N SER A 3 -38.96 48.36 16.73
CA SER A 3 -37.59 48.30 16.20
C SER A 3 -36.91 47.05 16.74
N ILE A 4 -36.35 46.24 15.86
CA ILE A 4 -35.50 45.09 16.23
C ILE A 4 -34.09 45.41 15.73
N VAL A 5 -33.22 45.74 16.68
CA VAL A 5 -31.77 45.76 16.54
C VAL A 5 -31.30 44.31 16.70
N ILE A 6 -30.71 43.72 15.67
CA ILE A 6 -30.05 42.41 15.78
C ILE A 6 -28.53 42.66 15.85
N PHE A 7 -28.01 42.64 17.08
CA PHE A 7 -26.61 42.40 17.36
C PHE A 7 -26.32 40.92 17.07
N LEU A 8 -25.51 40.64 16.06
CA LEU A 8 -24.92 39.32 15.84
C LEU A 8 -23.47 39.36 16.31
N THR A 9 -23.30 39.23 17.62
CA THR A 9 -22.04 38.81 18.23
C THR A 9 -21.90 37.30 18.02
N PHE A 10 -21.11 36.88 17.03
CA PHE A 10 -20.63 35.51 16.98
C PHE A 10 -19.26 35.44 17.65
N PHE A 11 -19.28 34.94 18.88
CA PHE A 11 -18.12 34.45 19.60
C PHE A 11 -17.49 33.33 18.76
N VAL A 12 -16.29 33.55 18.22
CA VAL A 12 -15.40 32.45 17.84
C VAL A 12 -14.93 31.83 19.15
N ALA A 13 -15.62 30.78 19.58
CA ALA A 13 -15.14 29.93 20.66
C ALA A 13 -13.79 29.35 20.23
N SER A 14 -12.76 29.67 21.02
CA SER A 14 -11.46 29.05 20.93
C SER A 14 -11.60 27.52 21.02
N GLN A 15 -10.78 26.80 20.24
CA GLN A 15 -10.53 25.35 20.31
C GLN A 15 -11.43 24.41 19.49
N ALA A 16 -11.91 24.82 18.33
CA ALA A 16 -12.25 23.88 17.27
C ALA A 16 -11.24 24.00 16.15
N GLN A 17 -10.61 22.87 15.80
CA GLN A 17 -9.72 22.73 14.66
C GLN A 17 -10.63 22.74 13.41
N THR A 18 -11.02 23.93 12.97
CA THR A 18 -11.78 24.13 11.73
C THR A 18 -10.98 23.54 10.58
N SER A 19 -11.61 22.67 9.79
CA SER A 19 -10.95 22.07 8.64
C SER A 19 -10.64 23.15 7.60
N THR A 20 -9.62 22.94 6.77
CA THR A 20 -9.29 23.84 5.65
C THR A 20 -10.47 24.04 4.70
N ASP A 21 -11.33 23.03 4.58
CA ASP A 21 -12.54 23.04 3.75
C ASP A 21 -13.61 24.00 4.30
N GLU A 22 -13.86 23.96 5.61
CA GLU A 22 -14.80 24.89 6.29
C GLU A 22 -14.34 26.34 6.17
N LEU A 23 -13.02 26.56 6.16
CA LEU A 23 -12.43 27.87 6.01
C LEU A 23 -12.54 28.42 4.58
N GLU A 24 -12.36 27.57 3.56
CA GLU A 24 -12.55 27.96 2.15
C GLU A 24 -14.02 28.33 1.87
N GLU A 25 -14.97 27.53 2.38
CA GLU A 25 -16.41 27.83 2.24
C GLU A 25 -16.76 29.18 2.88
N PHE A 26 -16.26 29.43 4.09
CA PHE A 26 -16.45 30.70 4.78
C PHE A 26 -15.85 31.90 4.01
N LEU A 27 -14.63 31.75 3.49
CA LEU A 27 -13.95 32.79 2.70
C LEU A 27 -14.69 33.09 1.40
N MET A 28 -15.19 32.06 0.70
CA MET A 28 -15.96 32.23 -0.53
C MET A 28 -17.30 32.89 -0.28
N GLU A 29 -17.98 32.55 0.82
CA GLU A 29 -19.24 33.18 1.20
C GLU A 29 -19.04 34.65 1.59
N ALA A 30 -17.95 34.99 2.29
CA ALA A 30 -17.61 36.37 2.60
C ALA A 30 -17.20 37.20 1.36
N ILE A 31 -16.53 36.58 0.38
CA ILE A 31 -16.27 37.21 -0.91
C ILE A 31 -17.59 37.49 -1.64
N ARG A 32 -18.54 36.55 -1.64
CA ARG A 32 -19.89 36.75 -2.22
C ARG A 32 -20.70 37.82 -1.50
N SER A 33 -20.61 37.89 -0.18
CA SER A 33 -21.31 38.88 0.64
C SER A 33 -20.62 40.25 0.64
N ASN A 34 -19.46 40.37 -0.02
CA ASN A 34 -18.61 41.54 -0.03
C ASN A 34 -18.20 41.98 1.39
N GLU A 35 -18.04 41.04 2.32
CA GLU A 35 -17.54 41.25 3.68
C GLU A 35 -16.02 41.18 3.72
N THR A 36 -15.38 42.03 4.53
CA THR A 36 -13.93 42.01 4.72
C THR A 36 -13.58 41.04 5.84
N ILE A 37 -12.90 39.94 5.51
CA ILE A 37 -12.30 39.05 6.52
C ILE A 37 -10.85 39.48 6.73
N ASP A 38 -10.49 39.70 7.98
CA ASP A 38 -9.10 39.81 8.43
C ASP A 38 -8.68 38.45 8.98
N PHE A 39 -7.77 37.75 8.29
CA PHE A 39 -7.31 36.43 8.68
C PHE A 39 -5.88 36.52 9.21
N ASP A 40 -5.67 36.04 10.43
CA ASP A 40 -4.36 36.04 11.08
C ASP A 40 -3.48 34.93 10.48
N PHE A 41 -2.65 35.32 9.50
CA PHE A 41 -1.66 34.44 8.87
C PHE A 41 -0.36 34.30 9.67
N ASP A 42 -0.20 34.98 10.82
CA ASP A 42 1.05 34.94 11.59
C ASP A 42 1.37 33.54 12.13
N LYS A 43 0.35 32.69 12.27
CA LYS A 43 0.50 31.27 12.63
C LYS A 43 1.17 30.42 11.53
N TYR A 44 1.10 30.83 10.26
CA TYR A 44 1.59 30.07 9.10
C TYR A 44 2.91 30.62 8.53
N GLY A 45 3.49 31.62 9.20
CA GLY A 45 4.72 32.28 8.78
C GLY A 45 4.47 33.41 7.77
N SER A 46 5.40 34.36 7.71
CA SER A 46 5.26 35.64 7.02
C SER A 46 5.19 35.57 5.49
N LYS A 47 5.21 34.38 4.88
CA LYS A 47 5.30 34.17 3.41
C LYS A 47 4.60 32.88 2.93
N PRO A 48 3.27 32.81 2.95
CA PRO A 48 2.48 31.60 2.70
C PRO A 48 2.54 31.03 1.27
N CYS A 49 3.24 31.68 0.32
CA CYS A 49 3.31 31.26 -1.09
C CYS A 49 4.76 31.12 -1.61
N GLU A 50 5.77 31.14 -0.75
CA GLU A 50 7.13 30.77 -1.19
C GLU A 50 7.18 29.28 -1.60
N PRO A 51 8.08 28.87 -2.52
CA PRO A 51 8.20 27.47 -2.92
C PRO A 51 8.45 26.55 -1.72
N TYR A 52 7.66 25.48 -1.60
CA TYR A 52 7.85 24.46 -0.57
C TYR A 52 9.15 23.69 -0.81
N GLN A 53 10.12 23.83 0.10
CA GLN A 53 11.45 23.22 -0.04
C GLN A 53 11.87 22.48 1.24
N PRO A 54 11.36 21.26 1.46
CA PRO A 54 11.73 20.48 2.64
C PRO A 54 13.14 19.90 2.51
N VAL A 55 13.92 19.94 3.60
CA VAL A 55 15.27 19.37 3.65
C VAL A 55 15.20 17.91 4.14
N LYS A 56 15.67 16.95 3.33
CA LYS A 56 15.68 15.52 3.68
C LYS A 56 16.66 15.23 4.82
N PRO A 57 16.20 14.70 5.97
CA PRO A 57 17.10 14.26 7.04
C PRO A 57 18.01 13.12 6.56
N ASN A 58 19.18 13.01 7.17
CA ASN A 58 20.00 11.81 7.00
C ASN A 58 19.45 10.71 7.93
N PHE A 59 18.87 9.66 7.34
CA PHE A 59 18.33 8.53 8.10
C PHE A 59 19.37 7.44 8.37
N SER A 60 20.64 7.62 7.99
CA SER A 60 21.71 6.67 8.32
C SER A 60 22.05 6.71 9.80
N ALA A 61 22.27 5.54 10.41
CA ALA A 61 22.78 5.44 11.79
C ALA A 61 23.64 4.18 11.94
N PRO A 62 24.63 4.17 12.87
CA PRO A 62 25.42 2.98 13.15
C PRO A 62 24.52 1.77 13.51
N GLY A 63 24.73 0.64 12.84
CA GLY A 63 23.95 -0.58 13.06
C GLY A 63 22.56 -0.60 12.41
N ARG A 64 22.10 0.51 11.80
CA ARG A 64 20.80 0.58 11.12
C ARG A 64 20.87 -0.05 9.73
N ARG A 65 19.97 -0.98 9.46
CA ARG A 65 19.84 -1.64 8.16
C ARG A 65 19.38 -0.68 7.06
N ILE A 66 19.75 -0.96 5.82
CA ILE A 66 19.39 -0.11 4.66
C ILE A 66 17.87 -0.12 4.47
N SER A 67 17.20 -1.25 4.68
CA SER A 67 15.75 -1.39 4.63
C SER A 67 15.04 -0.47 5.63
N GLU A 68 15.61 -0.31 6.83
CA GLU A 68 15.09 0.60 7.86
C GLU A 68 15.32 2.06 7.49
N GLN A 69 16.51 2.38 6.96
CA GLN A 69 16.80 3.73 6.45
C GLN A 69 15.79 4.11 5.36
N LYS A 70 15.55 3.20 4.42
CA LYS A 70 14.60 3.39 3.32
C LYS A 70 13.17 3.51 3.80
N CYS A 71 12.78 2.76 4.83
CA CYS A 71 11.48 2.95 5.48
C CYS A 71 11.30 4.38 5.99
N PHE A 72 12.29 4.93 6.72
CA PHE A 72 12.22 6.31 7.19
C PHE A 72 12.21 7.33 6.04
N GLU A 73 12.98 7.08 4.98
CA GLU A 73 12.93 7.91 3.77
C GLU A 73 11.54 7.91 3.14
N TYR A 74 10.88 6.75 3.02
CA TYR A 74 9.53 6.64 2.43
C TYR A 74 8.47 7.29 3.30
N ILE A 75 8.56 7.13 4.62
CA ILE A 75 7.70 7.83 5.57
C ILE A 75 7.86 9.33 5.39
N TRP A 76 9.10 9.85 5.42
CA TRP A 76 9.37 11.28 5.23
C TRP A 76 8.89 11.81 3.88
N GLU A 77 9.10 11.08 2.78
CA GLU A 77 8.60 11.46 1.46
C GLU A 77 7.07 11.49 1.41
N MET A 78 6.40 10.63 2.18
CA MET A 78 4.94 10.65 2.33
C MET A 78 4.48 11.86 3.13
N GLU A 79 5.04 12.12 4.32
CA GLU A 79 4.65 13.27 5.15
C GLU A 79 4.88 14.58 4.39
N ASN A 80 5.94 14.67 3.60
CA ASN A 80 6.21 15.86 2.80
C ASN A 80 5.24 16.08 1.66
N ARG A 81 4.72 15.03 1.01
CA ARG A 81 3.70 15.21 -0.04
C ARG A 81 2.40 15.76 0.57
N GLU A 82 2.07 15.33 1.78
CA GLU A 82 0.94 15.88 2.54
C GLU A 82 1.19 17.33 2.94
N ASN A 83 2.35 17.62 3.53
CA ASN A 83 2.74 18.98 3.88
C ASN A 83 2.80 19.92 2.66
N GLU A 84 3.25 19.45 1.50
CA GLU A 84 3.25 20.22 0.24
C GLU A 84 1.82 20.50 -0.23
N THR A 85 0.92 19.53 -0.07
CA THR A 85 -0.51 19.70 -0.36
C THR A 85 -1.12 20.73 0.58
N GLU A 86 -0.89 20.62 1.89
CA GLU A 86 -1.34 21.58 2.90
C GLU A 86 -0.76 22.98 2.62
N TRP A 87 0.54 23.07 2.30
CA TRP A 87 1.20 24.32 1.92
C TRP A 87 0.56 24.96 0.69
N THR A 88 0.25 24.16 -0.33
CA THR A 88 -0.43 24.64 -1.54
C THR A 88 -1.85 25.13 -1.23
N GLN A 89 -2.56 24.46 -0.32
CA GLN A 89 -3.88 24.90 0.14
C GLN A 89 -3.81 26.20 0.95
N ILE A 90 -2.80 26.36 1.82
CA ILE A 90 -2.57 27.60 2.56
C ILE A 90 -2.26 28.75 1.59
N CYS A 91 -1.41 28.53 0.58
CA CYS A 91 -1.16 29.53 -0.44
C CYS A 91 -2.44 29.86 -1.23
N ARG A 92 -3.27 28.86 -1.57
CA ARG A 92 -4.56 29.07 -2.23
C ARG A 92 -5.51 29.91 -1.36
N ILE A 93 -5.66 29.57 -0.08
CA ILE A 93 -6.45 30.34 0.90
C ILE A 93 -5.93 31.77 1.01
N TYR A 94 -4.60 31.95 1.10
CA TYR A 94 -3.97 33.25 1.10
C TYR A 94 -4.33 34.04 -0.17
N LEU A 95 -4.15 33.47 -1.36
CA LEU A 95 -4.54 34.11 -2.62
C LEU A 95 -6.03 34.47 -2.66
N ILE A 96 -6.92 33.58 -2.22
CA ILE A 96 -8.36 33.83 -2.09
C ILE A 96 -8.63 35.01 -1.14
N SER A 97 -7.95 35.08 0.01
CA SER A 97 -8.09 36.23 0.93
C SER A 97 -7.68 37.56 0.29
N GLN A 98 -6.74 37.53 -0.66
CA GLN A 98 -6.30 38.72 -1.41
C GLN A 98 -7.28 39.15 -2.53
N ILE A 99 -8.30 38.33 -2.88
CA ILE A 99 -9.22 38.57 -4.00
C ILE A 99 -10.16 39.78 -3.81
N LYS A 100 -10.12 40.51 -2.69
CA LYS A 100 -10.76 41.84 -2.58
C LYS A 100 -9.99 42.98 -3.26
N LYS A 101 -9.74 42.80 -4.57
CA LYS A 101 -9.54 43.83 -5.62
C LYS A 101 -9.69 43.14 -6.99
N GLY A 102 -10.92 42.85 -7.38
CA GLY A 102 -11.36 42.62 -8.76
C GLY A 102 -10.61 41.56 -9.58
N VAL A 103 -11.29 40.40 -9.75
CA VAL A 103 -11.18 39.33 -10.78
C VAL A 103 -11.00 37.96 -10.14
N VAL A 104 -11.96 37.05 -10.39
CA VAL A 104 -11.97 35.66 -9.95
C VAL A 104 -11.96 34.75 -11.20
N PRO A 105 -11.06 33.75 -11.31
CA PRO A 105 -11.20 32.63 -12.22
C PRO A 105 -11.86 31.41 -11.56
N GLU A 106 -12.54 30.59 -12.36
CA GLU A 106 -13.32 29.41 -11.94
C GLU A 106 -12.49 28.16 -11.57
N VAL A 107 -13.20 27.20 -10.95
CA VAL A 107 -12.99 25.74 -10.71
C VAL A 107 -12.15 25.32 -9.45
N LEU A 108 -12.39 24.26 -8.63
CA LEU A 108 -13.19 23.00 -8.62
C LEU A 108 -13.36 22.40 -7.17
N PHE A 109 -14.29 21.43 -7.03
CA PHE A 109 -14.80 20.56 -5.92
C PHE A 109 -13.84 19.48 -5.31
N VAL A 110 -13.82 19.25 -3.96
CA VAL A 110 -14.39 18.18 -3.03
C VAL A 110 -13.83 16.73 -3.05
N ILE A 111 -13.49 16.10 -1.88
CA ILE A 111 -14.15 14.92 -1.21
C ILE A 111 -13.57 14.48 0.18
N ASN A 112 -14.45 13.89 1.03
CA ASN A 112 -14.26 13.38 2.41
C ASN A 112 -14.23 11.82 2.53
N SER A 113 -13.64 11.27 3.62
CA SER A 113 -13.64 9.83 4.04
C SER A 113 -14.57 9.56 5.24
N PRO A 114 -15.05 8.30 5.50
CA PRO A 114 -14.54 7.52 6.66
C PRO A 114 -14.68 5.95 6.58
N VAL A 115 -14.52 5.28 7.74
CA VAL A 115 -13.85 3.99 8.06
C VAL A 115 -14.77 2.86 8.60
N ILE A 116 -14.49 1.58 8.19
CA ILE A 116 -14.41 0.23 8.90
C ILE A 116 -15.66 -0.39 9.63
N PHE A 117 -16.05 -1.70 9.47
CA PHE A 117 -15.51 -2.98 10.04
C PHE A 117 -16.02 -4.30 9.39
N GLY A 118 -15.25 -5.39 9.54
CA GLY A 118 -15.49 -6.76 9.01
C GLY A 118 -14.73 -6.99 7.69
N GLY A 119 -14.33 -8.22 7.30
CA GLY A 119 -13.58 -8.43 6.04
C GLY A 119 -14.24 -7.66 4.88
N ARG A 120 -13.47 -6.82 4.18
CA ARG A 120 -14.06 -5.76 3.35
C ARG A 120 -13.26 -5.46 2.09
N PRO A 121 -13.92 -4.87 1.07
CA PRO A 121 -13.24 -4.08 0.06
C PRO A 121 -12.30 -3.07 0.73
N ALA A 122 -11.07 -3.00 0.22
CA ALA A 122 -10.11 -1.99 0.60
C ALA A 122 -10.61 -0.63 0.14
N THR A 123 -10.33 0.44 0.90
CA THR A 123 -10.61 1.79 0.39
C THR A 123 -9.56 2.17 -0.66
N PRO A 124 -9.85 3.07 -1.60
CA PRO A 124 -8.85 3.61 -2.52
C PRO A 124 -7.59 4.08 -1.76
N GLY A 125 -6.42 3.68 -2.24
CA GLY A 125 -5.12 4.02 -1.64
C GLY A 125 -4.84 3.39 -0.27
N GLU A 126 -5.65 2.43 0.20
CA GLU A 126 -5.44 1.83 1.52
C GLU A 126 -4.16 1.02 1.63
N PHE A 127 -3.85 0.24 0.60
CA PHE A 127 -2.64 -0.57 0.54
C PHE A 127 -1.80 -0.13 -0.66
N PRO A 128 -1.15 1.05 -0.58
CA PRO A 128 -0.55 1.70 -1.73
C PRO A 128 0.67 0.97 -2.30
N HIS A 129 1.16 -0.06 -1.61
CA HIS A 129 2.24 -0.94 -2.05
C HIS A 129 1.74 -2.17 -2.81
N MET A 130 0.43 -2.40 -2.90
CA MET A 130 -0.11 -3.59 -3.56
C MET A 130 0.09 -3.52 -5.07
N GLY A 131 0.74 -4.56 -5.61
CA GLY A 131 0.89 -4.75 -7.05
C GLY A 131 0.27 -6.05 -7.53
N ALA A 132 -0.52 -6.00 -8.59
CA ALA A 132 -1.06 -7.18 -9.27
C ALA A 132 -0.15 -7.61 -10.42
N ILE A 133 0.33 -8.85 -10.41
CA ILE A 133 1.20 -9.40 -11.45
C ILE A 133 0.35 -9.95 -12.59
N GLY A 134 0.55 -9.40 -13.80
CA GLY A 134 -0.26 -9.68 -14.99
C GLY A 134 0.43 -10.55 -16.03
N TRP A 135 -0.29 -11.56 -16.50
CA TRP A 135 0.07 -12.37 -17.67
C TRP A 135 -0.76 -11.97 -18.87
N ARG A 136 -0.16 -12.03 -20.07
CA ARG A 136 -0.91 -11.80 -21.31
C ARG A 136 -2.01 -12.82 -21.46
N ALA A 137 -3.26 -12.37 -21.62
CA ALA A 137 -4.37 -13.29 -21.84
C ALA A 137 -4.30 -13.91 -23.24
N LYS A 138 -4.89 -15.09 -23.38
CA LYS A 138 -5.11 -15.73 -24.68
C LYS A 138 -6.38 -15.21 -25.38
N ASN A 139 -7.38 -14.75 -24.63
CA ASN A 139 -8.57 -14.10 -25.17
C ASN A 139 -8.21 -12.68 -25.64
N PRO A 140 -8.45 -12.30 -26.91
CA PRO A 140 -8.17 -10.94 -27.39
C PRO A 140 -8.99 -9.83 -26.71
N GLU A 141 -10.14 -10.15 -26.11
CA GLU A 141 -10.99 -9.18 -25.41
C GLU A 141 -10.43 -8.76 -24.03
N VAL A 142 -9.55 -9.59 -23.45
CA VAL A 142 -8.92 -9.32 -22.15
C VAL A 142 -7.43 -9.15 -22.39
N LYS A 143 -6.85 -8.00 -22.06
CA LYS A 143 -5.41 -7.80 -22.28
C LYS A 143 -4.56 -8.59 -21.28
N TRP A 144 -4.93 -8.53 -20.00
CA TRP A 144 -4.15 -9.05 -18.88
C TRP A 144 -4.99 -9.93 -17.96
N ILE A 145 -4.38 -11.02 -17.48
CA ILE A 145 -4.93 -11.86 -16.41
C ILE A 145 -3.99 -11.77 -15.21
N PHE A 146 -4.51 -11.32 -14.09
CA PHE A 146 -3.78 -11.21 -12.84
C PHE A 146 -3.93 -12.50 -12.03
N LYS A 147 -2.82 -13.11 -11.63
CA LYS A 147 -2.82 -14.41 -10.91
C LYS A 147 -1.98 -14.42 -9.63
N CYS A 148 -1.20 -13.37 -9.40
CA CYS A 148 -0.40 -13.19 -8.20
C CYS A 148 -0.40 -11.73 -7.77
N GLY A 149 -0.19 -11.51 -6.48
CA GLY A 149 0.15 -10.22 -5.90
C GLY A 149 1.65 -10.02 -5.75
N SER A 150 2.01 -8.81 -5.34
CA SER A 150 3.35 -8.36 -5.03
C SER A 150 3.27 -7.15 -4.12
N THR A 151 4.40 -6.80 -3.52
CA THR A 151 4.55 -5.66 -2.62
C THR A 151 5.63 -4.74 -3.18
N LEU A 152 5.29 -3.51 -3.52
CA LEU A 152 6.26 -2.47 -3.86
C LEU A 152 7.15 -2.20 -2.64
N ILE A 153 8.47 -2.32 -2.79
CA ILE A 153 9.45 -2.10 -1.70
C ILE A 153 10.48 -1.02 -2.05
N SER A 154 10.52 -0.60 -3.31
CA SER A 154 11.20 0.62 -3.75
C SER A 154 10.54 1.14 -5.03
N ARG A 155 11.00 2.27 -5.58
CA ARG A 155 10.50 2.80 -6.86
C ARG A 155 10.71 1.86 -8.05
N LYS A 156 11.59 0.85 -7.93
CA LYS A 156 11.93 -0.05 -9.05
C LYS A 156 11.75 -1.53 -8.73
N PHE A 157 11.57 -1.88 -7.45
CA PHE A 157 11.55 -3.27 -7.02
C PHE A 157 10.28 -3.62 -6.24
N LEU A 158 9.77 -4.81 -6.52
CA LEU A 158 8.69 -5.44 -5.77
C LEU A 158 9.13 -6.78 -5.20
N LEU A 159 8.54 -7.14 -4.08
CA LEU A 159 8.67 -8.44 -3.44
C LEU A 159 7.48 -9.33 -3.81
N THR A 160 7.73 -10.60 -4.11
CA THR A 160 6.67 -11.58 -4.40
C THR A 160 7.16 -13.01 -4.12
N ALA A 161 6.30 -14.00 -4.33
CA ALA A 161 6.67 -15.40 -4.23
C ALA A 161 7.39 -15.88 -5.49
N ALA A 162 8.42 -16.72 -5.33
CA ALA A 162 9.19 -17.24 -6.46
C ALA A 162 8.32 -18.02 -7.46
N HIS A 163 7.31 -18.74 -6.99
CA HIS A 163 6.40 -19.47 -7.86
C HIS A 163 5.54 -18.59 -8.78
N CYS A 164 5.45 -17.29 -8.52
CA CYS A 164 4.79 -16.32 -9.39
C CYS A 164 5.65 -15.91 -10.59
N SER A 165 6.93 -16.30 -10.64
CA SER A 165 7.81 -15.95 -11.77
C SER A 165 7.49 -16.71 -13.05
N LYS A 166 6.86 -17.88 -12.93
CA LYS A 166 6.52 -18.75 -14.07
C LYS A 166 5.36 -19.68 -13.76
N LEU A 167 4.27 -19.55 -14.50
CA LEU A 167 3.11 -20.43 -14.40
C LEU A 167 3.18 -21.58 -15.40
N SER A 168 2.53 -22.70 -15.04
CA SER A 168 2.41 -23.84 -15.94
C SER A 168 1.26 -23.61 -16.92
N LEU A 169 1.57 -23.53 -18.22
CA LEU A 169 0.55 -23.40 -19.28
C LEU A 169 -0.46 -24.56 -19.29
N ARG A 170 -0.08 -25.73 -18.77
CA ARG A 170 -1.02 -26.86 -18.62
C ARG A 170 -2.08 -26.62 -17.52
N ARG A 171 -1.79 -25.76 -16.55
CA ARG A 171 -2.68 -25.42 -15.43
C ARG A 171 -3.30 -24.02 -15.57
N SER A 172 -2.82 -23.24 -16.54
CA SER A 172 -3.27 -21.88 -16.82
C SER A 172 -3.49 -21.78 -18.33
N MET A 173 -4.63 -22.30 -18.79
CA MET A 173 -4.98 -22.38 -20.21
C MET A 173 -5.44 -21.03 -20.79
N ASP A 174 -5.66 -20.06 -19.91
CA ASP A 174 -6.18 -18.72 -20.18
C ASP A 174 -5.08 -17.69 -20.50
N ILE A 175 -3.81 -18.03 -20.27
CA ILE A 175 -2.65 -17.15 -20.53
C ILE A 175 -1.88 -17.61 -21.77
N LEU A 176 -1.28 -16.65 -22.47
CA LEU A 176 -0.50 -16.89 -23.69
C LEU A 176 0.92 -17.39 -23.38
N ASN A 177 1.58 -16.74 -22.41
CA ASN A 177 2.97 -17.01 -22.03
C ASN A 177 3.05 -17.45 -20.57
N SER A 178 4.07 -18.26 -20.24
CA SER A 178 4.27 -18.73 -18.86
C SER A 178 4.79 -17.65 -17.91
N GLN A 179 5.46 -16.62 -18.45
CA GLN A 179 6.05 -15.52 -17.69
C GLN A 179 5.07 -14.35 -17.67
N PRO A 180 4.94 -13.65 -16.53
CA PRO A 180 4.18 -12.40 -16.48
C PRO A 180 4.94 -11.28 -17.21
N GLU A 181 4.20 -10.27 -17.65
CA GLU A 181 4.75 -9.18 -18.47
C GLU A 181 4.66 -7.82 -17.75
N ILE A 182 3.66 -7.63 -16.88
CA ILE A 182 3.43 -6.35 -16.19
C ILE A 182 3.15 -6.52 -14.70
N VAL A 183 3.34 -5.43 -13.96
CA VAL A 183 2.70 -5.21 -12.66
C VAL A 183 1.76 -4.01 -12.77
N ARG A 184 0.55 -4.15 -12.25
CA ARG A 184 -0.42 -3.06 -12.07
C ARG A 184 -0.40 -2.56 -10.64
N LEU A 185 -0.22 -1.26 -10.44
CA LEU A 185 -0.18 -0.59 -9.14
C LEU A 185 -1.28 0.49 -9.05
N GLY A 186 -1.63 0.88 -7.82
CA GLY A 186 -2.46 2.05 -7.55
C GLY A 186 -3.96 1.88 -7.76
N VAL A 187 -4.44 0.65 -7.97
CA VAL A 187 -5.86 0.35 -8.18
C VAL A 187 -6.47 -0.37 -6.99
N GLU A 188 -7.75 -0.09 -6.76
CA GLU A 188 -8.60 -0.95 -5.92
C GLU A 188 -9.23 -2.04 -6.79
N ASP A 189 -9.78 -1.68 -7.96
CA ASP A 189 -10.36 -2.62 -8.91
C ASP A 189 -9.33 -2.98 -10.00
N ILE A 190 -8.88 -4.25 -10.05
CA ILE A 190 -7.89 -4.69 -11.04
C ILE A 190 -8.42 -4.72 -12.48
N SER A 191 -9.73 -4.62 -12.67
CA SER A 191 -10.36 -4.49 -13.99
C SER A 191 -10.38 -3.05 -14.50
N ASP A 192 -10.03 -2.07 -13.66
CA ASP A 192 -9.93 -0.68 -14.08
C ASP A 192 -8.94 -0.50 -15.24
N ASP A 193 -9.29 0.39 -16.17
CA ASP A 193 -8.44 0.82 -17.26
C ASP A 193 -8.05 2.30 -17.11
N GLU A 194 -7.36 2.86 -18.11
CA GLU A 194 -6.84 4.23 -18.09
C GLU A 194 -7.92 5.34 -17.97
N PHE A 195 -9.21 4.99 -17.90
CA PHE A 195 -10.33 5.93 -17.83
C PHE A 195 -11.03 5.99 -16.45
N ASN A 196 -10.42 5.46 -15.37
CA ASN A 196 -11.05 5.47 -14.04
C ASN A 196 -11.02 6.85 -13.35
N ILE A 197 -12.16 7.23 -12.79
CA ILE A 197 -12.39 8.42 -11.94
C ILE A 197 -11.57 8.44 -10.64
N ASN A 198 -11.13 7.28 -10.13
CA ASN A 198 -10.40 7.15 -8.86
C ASN A 198 -8.87 7.11 -9.00
N GLY A 199 -8.35 7.36 -10.21
CA GLY A 199 -6.92 7.38 -10.54
C GLY A 199 -6.54 6.33 -11.58
N ASN A 200 -5.54 6.64 -12.39
CA ASN A 200 -5.12 5.77 -13.49
C ASN A 200 -4.35 4.55 -12.94
N PRO A 201 -4.67 3.31 -13.37
CA PRO A 201 -3.81 2.16 -13.15
C PRO A 201 -2.39 2.46 -13.63
N VAL A 202 -1.40 2.16 -12.78
CA VAL A 202 0.00 2.27 -13.17
C VAL A 202 0.47 0.88 -13.60
N ASP A 203 0.28 0.58 -14.88
CA ASP A 203 0.83 -0.62 -15.53
C ASP A 203 2.30 -0.38 -15.88
N VAL A 204 3.19 -1.21 -15.32
CA VAL A 204 4.63 -1.14 -15.57
C VAL A 204 5.15 -2.48 -16.05
N ASN A 205 5.97 -2.45 -17.11
CA ASN A 205 6.61 -3.64 -17.62
C ASN A 205 7.61 -4.22 -16.62
N ILE A 206 7.66 -5.55 -16.58
CA ILE A 206 8.61 -6.30 -15.79
C ILE A 206 9.90 -6.47 -16.60
N LYS A 207 11.00 -5.94 -16.09
CA LYS A 207 12.32 -6.16 -16.69
C LYS A 207 12.81 -7.58 -16.43
N ARG A 208 12.71 -8.06 -15.19
CA ARG A 208 13.06 -9.44 -14.82
C ARG A 208 12.53 -9.84 -13.44
N PHE A 209 12.43 -11.16 -13.25
CA PHE A 209 12.36 -11.77 -11.92
C PHE A 209 13.75 -12.17 -11.46
N ILE A 210 14.05 -11.88 -10.19
CA ILE A 210 15.25 -12.34 -9.50
C ILE A 210 14.79 -13.35 -8.45
N VAL A 211 14.74 -14.61 -8.86
CA VAL A 211 14.29 -15.72 -8.00
C VAL A 211 15.40 -16.09 -7.03
N HIS A 212 15.05 -16.29 -5.76
CA HIS A 212 16.03 -16.70 -4.76
C HIS A 212 16.74 -18.00 -5.18
N PRO A 213 18.09 -18.08 -5.12
CA PRO A 213 18.86 -19.17 -5.75
C PRO A 213 18.56 -20.56 -5.17
N ARG A 214 18.07 -20.62 -3.93
CA ARG A 214 17.68 -21.86 -3.23
C ARG A 214 16.26 -22.33 -3.53
N TYR A 215 15.46 -21.53 -4.25
CA TYR A 215 14.12 -21.95 -4.66
C TYR A 215 14.18 -23.12 -5.63
N ARG A 216 13.34 -24.14 -5.42
CA ARG A 216 13.27 -25.35 -6.25
C ARG A 216 11.81 -25.80 -6.39
N ALA A 217 11.16 -25.39 -7.46
CA ALA A 217 9.82 -25.85 -7.80
C ALA A 217 9.77 -27.40 -7.95
N PRO A 218 8.66 -28.07 -7.58
CA PRO A 218 7.41 -27.51 -7.07
C PRO A 218 7.39 -27.30 -5.54
N LYS A 219 8.53 -27.50 -4.84
CA LYS A 219 8.59 -27.28 -3.39
C LYS A 219 8.46 -25.78 -3.08
N LYS A 220 7.87 -25.48 -1.93
CA LYS A 220 7.55 -24.10 -1.49
C LYS A 220 8.51 -23.60 -0.39
N TYR A 221 9.78 -24.01 -0.51
CA TYR A 221 10.88 -23.54 0.33
C TYR A 221 11.66 -22.46 -0.39
N TYR A 222 12.12 -21.45 0.36
CA TYR A 222 12.75 -20.26 -0.23
C TYR A 222 11.89 -19.63 -1.32
N ASP A 223 10.56 -19.63 -1.14
CA ASP A 223 9.59 -19.17 -2.13
C ASP A 223 9.46 -17.64 -2.11
N VAL A 224 10.52 -16.98 -2.56
CA VAL A 224 10.65 -15.53 -2.65
C VAL A 224 11.39 -15.12 -3.91
N ALA A 225 10.91 -14.06 -4.54
CA ALA A 225 11.54 -13.41 -5.67
C ALA A 225 11.39 -11.89 -5.56
N LEU A 226 12.32 -11.19 -6.21
CA LEU A 226 12.19 -9.77 -6.49
C LEU A 226 11.76 -9.59 -7.96
N ILE A 227 10.93 -8.58 -8.20
CA ILE A 227 10.60 -8.09 -9.53
C ILE A 227 11.37 -6.80 -9.72
N GLU A 228 12.21 -6.71 -10.75
CA GLU A 228 12.77 -5.44 -11.21
C GLU A 228 11.88 -4.88 -12.32
N LEU A 229 11.41 -3.66 -12.15
CA LEU A 229 10.63 -2.93 -13.14
C LEU A 229 11.54 -2.35 -14.24
N GLU A 230 10.99 -2.20 -15.44
CA GLU A 230 11.68 -1.56 -16.56
C GLU A 230 11.91 -0.06 -16.29
N THR A 231 10.90 0.60 -15.72
CA THR A 231 10.93 2.01 -15.33
C THR A 231 10.62 2.19 -13.85
N GLU A 232 11.13 3.28 -13.26
CA GLU A 232 10.78 3.63 -11.89
C GLU A 232 9.35 4.16 -11.80
N VAL A 233 8.63 3.76 -10.76
CA VAL A 233 7.30 4.29 -10.47
C VAL A 233 7.39 5.66 -9.79
N LYS A 234 6.51 6.56 -10.22
CA LYS A 234 6.27 7.82 -9.50
C LYS A 234 5.45 7.51 -8.25
N LEU A 235 5.97 7.90 -7.08
CA LEU A 235 5.24 7.75 -5.83
C LEU A 235 4.09 8.75 -5.75
N MET A 236 2.93 8.27 -5.31
CA MET A 236 1.67 9.00 -5.20
C MET A 236 0.94 8.55 -3.93
N SER A 237 -0.23 9.12 -3.61
CA SER A 237 -1.01 8.70 -2.44
C SER A 237 -1.37 7.20 -2.48
N ASN A 238 -1.74 6.69 -3.66
CA ASN A 238 -2.12 5.30 -3.92
C ASN A 238 -0.97 4.39 -4.41
N VAL A 239 0.24 4.92 -4.62
CA VAL A 239 1.42 4.14 -5.05
C VAL A 239 2.60 4.50 -4.17
N GLN A 240 2.89 3.66 -3.18
CA GLN A 240 3.96 3.87 -2.21
C GLN A 240 4.63 2.56 -1.82
N PRO A 241 5.95 2.53 -1.58
CA PRO A 241 6.60 1.32 -1.10
C PRO A 241 6.17 1.00 0.34
N ALA A 242 6.05 -0.28 0.65
CA ALA A 242 6.00 -0.74 2.03
C ALA A 242 7.40 -0.80 2.63
N CYS A 243 7.47 -0.71 3.95
CA CYS A 243 8.69 -0.99 4.68
C CYS A 243 8.94 -2.51 4.76
N VAL A 244 10.20 -2.92 4.66
CA VAL A 244 10.60 -4.34 4.73
C VAL A 244 11.00 -4.66 6.16
N TRP A 245 10.30 -5.59 6.82
CA TRP A 245 10.61 -5.99 8.19
C TRP A 245 11.87 -6.86 8.24
N ALA A 246 12.87 -6.40 9.00
CA ALA A 246 14.18 -7.05 9.08
C ALA A 246 14.31 -8.05 10.24
N GLU A 247 13.45 -7.95 11.26
CA GLU A 247 13.60 -8.74 12.48
C GLU A 247 12.86 -10.07 12.41
N ASN A 248 13.46 -11.12 12.97
CA ASN A 248 12.80 -12.43 13.04
C ASN A 248 11.66 -12.43 14.06
N ASP A 249 11.85 -11.68 15.15
CA ASP A 249 10.83 -11.53 16.17
C ASP A 249 9.75 -10.56 15.69
N ILE A 250 8.53 -11.08 15.62
CA ILE A 250 7.33 -10.31 15.27
C ILE A 250 6.43 -10.11 16.48
N SER A 251 6.84 -10.53 17.68
CA SER A 251 6.06 -10.33 18.92
C SER A 251 5.98 -8.87 19.33
N TYR A 252 6.94 -8.05 18.88
CA TYR A 252 6.91 -6.59 19.00
C TYR A 252 5.94 -5.93 18.03
N LEU A 253 5.62 -6.62 16.93
CA LEU A 253 4.54 -6.25 16.05
C LEU A 253 3.25 -6.84 16.64
N ASP A 254 2.13 -6.18 16.42
CA ASP A 254 0.83 -6.70 16.84
C ASP A 254 0.72 -8.21 16.51
N THR A 255 0.12 -8.98 17.42
CA THR A 255 -0.14 -10.43 17.24
C THR A 255 -0.94 -10.77 15.98
N LYS A 256 -1.44 -9.74 15.28
CA LYS A 256 -2.26 -9.79 14.10
C LYS A 256 -1.54 -9.23 12.88
N GLY A 257 -1.61 -9.96 11.77
CA GLY A 257 -1.23 -9.52 10.44
C GLY A 257 -2.47 -9.15 9.62
N ILE A 258 -2.27 -8.29 8.63
CA ILE A 258 -3.23 -7.94 7.59
C ILE A 258 -2.79 -8.61 6.30
N LEU A 259 -3.72 -9.31 5.66
CA LEU A 259 -3.61 -9.84 4.32
C LEU A 259 -4.34 -8.90 3.37
N SER A 260 -3.80 -8.72 2.17
CA SER A 260 -4.48 -7.97 1.12
C SER A 260 -4.23 -8.58 -0.25
N GLY A 261 -5.25 -8.59 -1.09
CA GLY A 261 -5.16 -9.09 -2.47
C GLY A 261 -6.52 -9.23 -3.17
N TRP A 262 -6.46 -9.67 -4.43
CA TRP A 262 -7.62 -9.84 -5.33
C TRP A 262 -8.03 -11.31 -5.46
N GLY A 263 -7.63 -12.12 -4.48
CA GLY A 263 -7.90 -13.53 -4.45
C GLY A 263 -9.37 -13.89 -4.31
N TYR A 264 -9.61 -15.18 -4.24
CA TYR A 264 -10.91 -15.75 -4.03
C TYR A 264 -11.49 -15.28 -2.69
N THR A 265 -12.71 -14.77 -2.71
CA THR A 265 -13.43 -14.40 -1.49
C THR A 265 -14.05 -15.62 -0.82
N GLU A 266 -14.65 -15.43 0.35
CA GLU A 266 -15.43 -16.44 1.09
C GLU A 266 -16.55 -17.10 0.26
N HIS A 267 -16.97 -16.47 -0.85
CA HIS A 267 -17.94 -17.01 -1.81
C HIS A 267 -17.31 -17.86 -2.93
N GLY A 268 -16.00 -18.09 -2.89
CA GLY A 268 -15.30 -18.88 -3.90
C GLY A 268 -15.26 -18.20 -5.28
N ARG A 269 -15.32 -16.87 -5.32
CA ARG A 269 -15.19 -16.07 -6.55
C ARG A 269 -13.97 -15.18 -6.45
N LEU A 270 -13.24 -15.04 -7.56
CA LEU A 270 -12.22 -14.00 -7.70
C LEU A 270 -12.88 -12.63 -7.54
N SER A 271 -12.22 -11.75 -6.80
CA SER A 271 -12.66 -10.37 -6.63
C SER A 271 -11.86 -9.47 -7.56
N ASN A 272 -12.56 -8.61 -8.29
CA ASN A 272 -11.91 -7.52 -8.99
C ASN A 272 -11.49 -6.40 -8.01
N HIS A 273 -12.19 -6.25 -6.90
CA HIS A 273 -11.85 -5.29 -5.84
C HIS A 273 -10.85 -5.87 -4.85
N LEU A 274 -9.87 -5.06 -4.47
CA LEU A 274 -8.87 -5.40 -3.47
C LEU A 274 -9.56 -5.72 -2.14
N GLN A 275 -9.28 -6.88 -1.58
CA GLN A 275 -9.83 -7.32 -0.31
C GLN A 275 -8.77 -7.23 0.78
N ALA A 276 -9.21 -7.06 2.03
CA ALA A 276 -8.36 -7.15 3.20
C ALA A 276 -8.95 -8.05 4.29
N ALA A 277 -8.06 -8.80 4.95
CA ALA A 277 -8.40 -9.71 6.04
C ALA A 277 -7.36 -9.63 7.16
N VAL A 278 -7.82 -9.78 8.40
CA VAL A 278 -6.94 -9.81 9.58
C VAL A 278 -6.76 -11.26 10.02
N VAL A 279 -5.52 -11.66 10.27
CA VAL A 279 -5.13 -13.01 10.68
C VAL A 279 -4.24 -12.98 11.91
N ASP A 280 -4.34 -14.00 12.74
CA ASP A 280 -3.45 -14.17 13.89
C ASP A 280 -2.17 -14.88 13.44
N PHE A 281 -1.02 -14.39 13.91
CA PHE A 281 0.23 -15.13 13.76
C PHE A 281 0.21 -16.39 14.62
N ILE A 282 0.73 -17.49 14.07
CA ILE A 282 0.74 -18.80 14.73
C ILE A 282 2.19 -19.21 14.95
N GLU A 283 2.50 -19.61 16.18
CA GLU A 283 3.82 -20.09 16.55
C GLU A 283 4.25 -21.31 15.74
N THR A 284 5.54 -21.35 15.39
CA THR A 284 6.15 -22.39 14.58
C THR A 284 5.83 -23.82 15.03
N PRO A 285 5.94 -24.20 16.33
CA PRO A 285 5.66 -25.57 16.76
C PRO A 285 4.20 -25.98 16.55
N LEU A 286 3.27 -25.08 16.85
CA LEU A 286 1.84 -25.31 16.65
C LEU A 286 1.50 -25.40 15.17
N CYS A 287 2.09 -24.52 14.35
CA CYS A 287 1.86 -24.55 12.91
C CYS A 287 2.37 -25.84 12.27
N ASP A 288 3.60 -26.28 12.61
CA ASP A 288 4.13 -27.54 12.08
C ASP A 288 3.24 -28.72 12.48
N LEU A 289 2.79 -28.78 13.74
CA LEU A 289 1.87 -29.82 14.21
C LEU A 289 0.55 -29.86 13.42
N ILE A 290 -0.02 -28.69 13.11
CA ILE A 290 -1.26 -28.57 12.32
C ILE A 290 -1.01 -29.01 10.87
N LEU A 291 0.03 -28.47 10.23
CA LEU A 291 0.36 -28.73 8.82
C LEU A 291 0.82 -30.16 8.57
N GLN A 292 1.39 -30.83 9.58
CA GLN A 292 1.75 -32.24 9.53
C GLN A 292 0.56 -33.16 9.19
N LYS A 293 -0.68 -32.73 9.41
CA LYS A 293 -1.89 -33.49 9.05
C LYS A 293 -2.22 -33.40 7.55
N PHE A 294 -1.64 -32.45 6.82
CA PHE A 294 -1.93 -32.15 5.42
C PHE A 294 -0.70 -32.31 4.51
N ARG A 295 0.28 -33.10 4.94
CA ARG A 295 1.53 -33.31 4.20
C ARG A 295 1.26 -33.97 2.86
N ASN A 296 2.00 -33.53 1.85
CA ASN A 296 2.08 -34.18 0.55
C ASN A 296 3.54 -34.60 0.27
N ARG A 297 3.78 -35.28 -0.85
CA ARG A 297 5.12 -35.74 -1.25
C ARG A 297 6.19 -34.64 -1.39
N HIS A 298 5.80 -33.37 -1.45
CA HIS A 298 6.68 -32.22 -1.55
C HIS A 298 6.93 -31.53 -0.20
N TRP A 299 6.26 -31.99 0.87
CA TRP A 299 6.45 -31.50 2.23
C TRP A 299 7.68 -32.13 2.88
N GLY A 300 8.59 -31.30 3.37
CA GLY A 300 9.80 -31.65 4.11
C GLY A 300 9.90 -30.98 5.48
N GLY A 301 8.75 -30.66 6.11
CA GLY A 301 8.66 -29.97 7.41
C GLY A 301 8.52 -28.45 7.28
N PHE A 302 7.96 -27.80 8.30
CA PHE A 302 7.98 -26.35 8.43
C PHE A 302 9.43 -25.88 8.73
N ARG A 303 9.81 -24.71 8.22
CA ARG A 303 11.18 -24.18 8.31
C ARG A 303 11.18 -22.75 8.83
N ASP A 304 12.31 -22.32 9.39
CA ASP A 304 12.44 -21.00 10.04
C ASP A 304 12.21 -19.83 9.08
N HIS A 305 12.49 -20.04 7.78
CA HIS A 305 12.23 -19.07 6.71
C HIS A 305 10.76 -19.02 6.27
N GLN A 306 9.87 -19.70 6.99
CA GLN A 306 8.43 -19.69 6.80
C GLN A 306 7.75 -19.04 8.01
N LEU A 307 6.60 -18.46 7.74
CA LEU A 307 5.70 -17.82 8.70
C LEU A 307 4.32 -18.46 8.55
N CYS A 308 3.59 -18.54 9.65
CA CYS A 308 2.28 -19.15 9.70
C CYS A 308 1.28 -18.14 10.26
N ALA A 309 0.15 -17.97 9.58
CA ALA A 309 -0.90 -17.08 10.04
C ALA A 309 -2.26 -17.56 9.52
N GLY A 310 -3.30 -17.31 10.29
CA GLY A 310 -4.66 -17.63 9.89
C GLY A 310 -5.60 -17.70 11.09
N ASN A 311 -6.90 -17.67 10.84
CA ASN A 311 -7.88 -17.88 11.89
C ASN A 311 -8.10 -19.37 12.11
N LEU A 312 -7.61 -19.90 13.24
CA LEU A 312 -7.76 -21.33 13.56
C LEU A 312 -9.23 -21.76 13.76
N SER A 313 -10.13 -20.84 14.08
CA SER A 313 -11.57 -21.09 14.14
C SER A 313 -12.22 -21.27 12.76
N GLY A 314 -11.51 -20.90 11.69
CA GLY A 314 -12.02 -20.85 10.32
C GLY A 314 -12.61 -19.49 9.96
N GLY A 315 -13.20 -19.39 8.78
CA GLY A 315 -13.86 -18.18 8.28
C GLY A 315 -12.94 -17.15 7.63
N ILE A 316 -11.65 -17.07 8.00
CA ILE A 316 -10.69 -16.09 7.46
C ILE A 316 -9.35 -16.77 7.14
N ASP A 317 -8.95 -16.77 5.87
CA ASP A 317 -7.64 -17.26 5.38
C ASP A 317 -7.29 -16.61 4.02
N THR A 318 -6.01 -16.64 3.63
CA THR A 318 -5.61 -16.31 2.25
C THR A 318 -6.17 -17.32 1.27
N CYS A 319 -6.51 -16.83 0.08
CA CYS A 319 -7.12 -17.67 -0.94
C CYS A 319 -6.33 -17.67 -2.26
N GLN A 320 -6.77 -18.47 -3.23
CA GLN A 320 -6.13 -18.46 -4.56
C GLN A 320 -6.18 -17.03 -5.11
N GLY A 321 -5.12 -16.55 -5.78
CA GLY A 321 -5.05 -15.18 -6.33
C GLY A 321 -4.37 -14.14 -5.42
N ASP A 322 -4.18 -14.40 -4.12
CA ASP A 322 -3.36 -13.55 -3.23
C ASP A 322 -1.88 -13.99 -3.18
N SER A 323 -1.53 -15.03 -3.95
CA SER A 323 -0.19 -15.60 -3.97
C SER A 323 0.87 -14.55 -4.32
N GLY A 324 1.92 -14.45 -3.53
CA GLY A 324 2.94 -13.41 -3.67
C GLY A 324 2.59 -12.05 -3.06
N GLY A 325 1.35 -11.84 -2.61
CA GLY A 325 0.95 -10.65 -1.85
C GLY A 325 1.51 -10.62 -0.42
N PRO A 326 1.43 -9.47 0.27
CA PRO A 326 1.99 -9.28 1.60
C PRO A 326 1.13 -9.90 2.71
N VAL A 327 1.82 -10.36 3.75
CA VAL A 327 1.34 -10.27 5.13
C VAL A 327 2.00 -9.06 5.76
N GLN A 328 1.19 -8.18 6.34
CA GLN A 328 1.67 -6.87 6.73
C GLN A 328 1.09 -6.36 8.05
N VAL A 329 1.83 -5.46 8.69
CA VAL A 329 1.43 -4.81 9.94
C VAL A 329 1.47 -3.30 9.73
N LYS A 330 0.42 -2.60 10.16
CA LYS A 330 0.31 -1.14 9.99
C LYS A 330 1.37 -0.43 10.83
N ILE A 331 2.06 0.54 10.24
CA ILE A 331 2.94 1.48 10.96
C ILE A 331 2.09 2.66 11.43
N PRO A 332 2.09 3.01 12.72
CA PRO A 332 1.47 4.23 13.19
C PRO A 332 2.30 5.41 12.71
N VAL A 333 1.80 6.09 11.67
CA VAL A 333 2.32 7.35 11.13
C VAL A 333 1.36 8.48 11.47
N LYS A 334 1.86 9.71 11.55
CA LYS A 334 1.04 10.90 11.89
C LYS A 334 0.27 11.47 10.70
N THR A 335 0.50 10.91 9.53
CA THR A 335 -0.02 11.31 8.22
C THR A 335 -1.37 10.67 7.89
N GLU A 336 -2.09 11.23 6.93
CA GLU A 336 -3.30 10.60 6.35
C GLU A 336 -2.96 9.35 5.52
N GLY A 337 -1.76 9.33 4.94
CA GLY A 337 -1.19 8.21 4.22
C GLY A 337 -0.97 6.99 5.12
N LYS A 338 -1.05 5.80 4.51
CA LYS A 338 -0.93 4.52 5.22
C LYS A 338 0.40 3.86 4.90
N MET A 339 1.17 3.55 5.94
CA MET A 339 2.44 2.84 5.84
C MET A 339 2.37 1.49 6.55
N TYR A 340 3.09 0.50 6.01
CA TYR A 340 3.03 -0.88 6.49
C TYR A 340 4.41 -1.53 6.50
N TRP A 341 4.67 -2.37 7.50
CA TRP A 341 5.72 -3.38 7.48
C TRP A 341 5.23 -4.62 6.74
N THR A 342 5.91 -5.03 5.68
CA THR A 342 5.71 -6.35 5.08
C THR A 342 6.56 -7.37 5.81
N VAL A 343 5.91 -8.30 6.51
CA VAL A 343 6.54 -9.32 7.38
C VAL A 343 6.55 -10.70 6.74
N GLY A 344 5.64 -10.94 5.79
CA GLY A 344 5.48 -12.21 5.11
C GLY A 344 5.06 -12.06 3.65
N ILE A 345 5.26 -13.13 2.88
CA ILE A 345 4.82 -13.24 1.47
C ILE A 345 3.94 -14.47 1.34
N THR A 346 2.73 -14.33 0.79
CA THR A 346 1.79 -15.44 0.59
C THR A 346 2.37 -16.53 -0.32
N SER A 347 2.63 -17.72 0.23
CA SER A 347 3.29 -18.82 -0.50
C SER A 347 2.34 -19.96 -0.86
N PHE A 348 1.65 -20.53 0.13
CA PHE A 348 0.61 -21.55 -0.10
C PHE A 348 -0.32 -21.71 1.11
N GLY A 349 -1.53 -22.20 0.85
CA GLY A 349 -2.51 -22.57 1.86
C GLY A 349 -3.35 -23.76 1.37
N ASN A 350 -3.98 -24.48 2.30
CA ASN A 350 -4.74 -25.68 1.98
C ASN A 350 -6.25 -25.44 2.09
N LYS A 351 -6.88 -24.92 1.03
CA LYS A 351 -8.33 -24.58 0.99
C LYS A 351 -8.69 -23.50 2.01
N CYS A 352 -9.06 -22.33 1.52
CA CYS A 352 -9.26 -21.11 2.29
C CYS A 352 -10.40 -21.25 3.31
N GLY A 353 -10.26 -20.55 4.43
CA GLY A 353 -11.31 -20.32 5.42
C GLY A 353 -11.71 -21.55 6.23
N GLN A 354 -10.97 -22.67 6.11
CA GLN A 354 -11.29 -23.88 6.87
C GLN A 354 -10.68 -23.85 8.27
N LYS A 355 -11.44 -24.35 9.25
CA LYS A 355 -10.97 -24.53 10.63
C LYS A 355 -9.65 -25.32 10.66
N ASN A 356 -8.70 -24.86 11.46
CA ASN A 356 -7.36 -25.45 11.61
C ASN A 356 -6.57 -25.58 10.30
N ARG A 357 -6.74 -24.62 9.38
CA ARG A 357 -5.97 -24.56 8.13
C ARG A 357 -5.34 -23.18 7.98
N PRO A 358 -4.19 -22.93 8.63
CA PRO A 358 -3.49 -21.68 8.43
C PRO A 358 -2.79 -21.62 7.08
N GLY A 359 -2.61 -20.40 6.57
CA GLY A 359 -1.74 -20.12 5.45
C GLY A 359 -0.27 -20.20 5.85
N VAL A 360 0.57 -20.56 4.87
CA VAL A 360 2.02 -20.54 4.98
C VAL A 360 2.58 -19.44 4.09
N TYR A 361 3.43 -18.63 4.70
CA TYR A 361 4.03 -17.45 4.11
C TYR A 361 5.55 -17.59 4.16
N THR A 362 6.26 -16.94 3.24
CA THR A 362 7.71 -16.79 3.35
C THR A 362 8.01 -15.69 4.36
N ARG A 363 8.85 -15.94 5.37
CA ARG A 363 9.27 -14.94 6.36
C ARG A 363 10.26 -13.97 5.73
N VAL A 364 9.89 -12.70 5.63
CA VAL A 364 10.69 -11.68 4.93
C VAL A 364 12.06 -11.47 5.56
N SER A 365 12.12 -11.38 6.88
CA SER A 365 13.36 -11.15 7.64
C SER A 365 14.42 -12.23 7.41
N SER A 366 14.03 -13.46 7.07
CA SER A 366 14.99 -14.52 6.72
C SER A 366 15.73 -14.30 5.39
N PHE A 367 15.30 -13.31 4.60
CA PHE A 367 15.88 -12.96 3.30
C PHE A 367 16.38 -11.52 3.24
N ILE A 368 16.43 -10.82 4.38
CA ILE A 368 16.69 -9.38 4.40
C ILE A 368 18.04 -9.03 3.76
N ASP A 369 19.11 -9.77 4.06
CA ASP A 369 20.43 -9.49 3.49
C ASP A 369 20.42 -9.62 1.96
N TRP A 370 19.74 -10.64 1.43
CA TRP A 370 19.59 -10.87 -0.01
C TRP A 370 18.72 -9.78 -0.68
N ILE A 371 17.66 -9.32 0.01
CA ILE A 371 16.82 -8.22 -0.46
C ILE A 371 17.63 -6.93 -0.52
N GLU A 372 18.33 -6.58 0.56
CA GLU A 372 19.10 -5.34 0.64
C GLU A 372 20.22 -5.29 -0.40
N GLU A 373 20.96 -6.39 -0.58
CA GLU A 373 22.04 -6.51 -1.56
C GLU A 373 21.55 -6.22 -2.99
N ILE A 374 20.37 -6.72 -3.37
CA ILE A 374 19.87 -6.57 -4.74
C ILE A 374 19.16 -5.23 -4.95
N VAL A 375 18.36 -4.80 -3.99
CA VAL A 375 17.46 -3.65 -4.15
C VAL A 375 18.20 -2.33 -3.93
N TRP A 376 19.11 -2.29 -2.96
CA TRP A 376 19.81 -1.07 -2.54
C TRP A 376 21.33 -1.22 -2.49
N GLY A 377 21.87 -2.41 -2.75
CA GLY A 377 23.30 -2.60 -2.84
C GLY A 377 23.89 -1.76 -3.97
N THR A 378 24.94 -1.01 -3.66
CA THR A 378 25.79 -0.43 -4.69
C THR A 378 26.48 -1.57 -5.40
N THR A 379 26.00 -1.94 -6.57
CA THR A 379 26.87 -2.67 -7.51
C THR A 379 28.03 -1.74 -7.80
N ASN A 380 29.16 -1.97 -7.13
CA ASN A 380 30.45 -1.58 -7.68
C ASN A 380 30.59 -2.43 -8.95
N THR A 381 30.01 -1.96 -10.05
CA THR A 381 30.45 -2.33 -11.40
C THR A 381 31.83 -1.70 -11.58
N SER A 382 32.80 -2.24 -10.84
CA SER A 382 34.21 -2.09 -11.10
C SER A 382 34.57 -3.13 -12.15
N THR A 383 34.90 -2.61 -13.35
CA THR A 383 35.61 -3.21 -14.49
C THR A 383 34.94 -4.36 -15.23
#